data_AF-A0A935L8U1-F1
#
_entry.id   AF-A0A935L8U1-F1
#
_cell.length_a   1.000
_cell.length_b   1.000
_cell.length_c   1.000
_cell.angle_alpha   90.00
_cell.angle_beta   90.00
_cell.angle_gamma   90.00
#
_symmetry.space_group_name_H-M   'P 1'
#
loop_
_entity.id
_entity.type
_entity.pdbx_description
1 polymer ?
#
loop_
_entity_poly.entity_id
_entity_poly.type
_entity_poly.pdbx_seq_one_letter_code
_entity_poly.pdbx_strand_id
1 'polypeptide(L)'
;MLLVRGDDGAARAFVNQCRHRGAPVVKGCGRASGFSCPYHAWRYDRQGDLIVIPDERSFPGIERASHGLVPLPLVERDGMLWVLPDPDGKLDAAVLDAHLSGMEHDLASYRLAGYCHFESRVLERPANWKMPIDTFLEAYHFAPLHRDTVAPIFFANLCLFDAFGLNHREAVIRKSIQTLREQPESDWDFVKHTAISYQLFPNTVFVMQADHVETWRLFPSQDRPDHCLVYFDCYVPEVPTTDKARKYWEANVDLAIRTVDLEDIAMQVDMERGYQAGVMKEVLIGRNEPSLAHFQRAIHRAVTGTSV
;
A
#
# COMPACT_ATOMS: atom_id res chain seq x y z
N MET A 1 2.48 -7.96 -12.53
CA MET A 1 3.12 -8.88 -11.55
C MET A 1 2.20 -10.07 -11.29
N LEU A 2 2.77 -11.23 -10.97
CA LEU A 2 2.09 -12.45 -10.49
C LEU A 2 2.70 -12.82 -9.13
N LEU A 3 1.86 -12.97 -8.11
CA LEU A 3 2.26 -13.49 -6.80
C LEU A 3 1.71 -14.91 -6.63
N VAL A 4 2.53 -15.81 -6.11
CA VAL A 4 2.15 -17.21 -5.88
C VAL A 4 2.74 -17.73 -4.58
N ARG A 5 1.97 -18.55 -3.87
CA ARG A 5 2.49 -19.41 -2.79
C ARG A 5 2.71 -20.82 -3.32
N GLY A 6 3.94 -21.30 -3.22
CA GLY A 6 4.31 -22.66 -3.62
C GLY A 6 3.82 -23.72 -2.65
N ASP A 7 3.99 -25.00 -3.01
CA ASP A 7 3.71 -26.13 -2.11
C ASP A 7 4.63 -26.20 -0.91
N ASP A 8 5.82 -25.62 -1.04
CA ASP A 8 6.78 -25.43 0.04
C ASP A 8 6.39 -24.32 1.02
N GLY A 9 5.25 -23.68 0.80
CA GLY A 9 4.76 -22.57 1.61
C GLY A 9 5.40 -21.23 1.28
N ALA A 10 6.44 -21.17 0.44
CA ALA A 10 7.16 -19.93 0.12
C ALA A 10 6.38 -19.06 -0.87
N ALA A 11 6.28 -17.76 -0.56
CA ALA A 11 5.80 -16.75 -1.50
C ALA A 11 6.84 -16.46 -2.59
N ARG A 12 6.38 -16.23 -3.82
CA ARG A 12 7.20 -15.90 -4.98
C ARG A 12 6.50 -14.82 -5.81
N ALA A 13 7.29 -13.99 -6.47
CA ALA A 13 6.82 -12.99 -7.42
C ALA A 13 7.44 -13.20 -8.79
N PHE A 14 6.65 -12.99 -9.84
CA PHE A 14 7.09 -13.06 -11.23
C PHE A 14 6.56 -11.88 -12.04
N VAL A 15 7.25 -11.53 -13.11
CA VAL A 15 6.67 -10.74 -14.19
C VAL A 15 5.53 -11.56 -14.80
N ASN A 16 4.30 -11.02 -14.81
CA ASN A 16 3.12 -11.71 -15.34
C ASN A 16 3.09 -11.62 -16.88
N GLN A 17 4.08 -12.25 -17.51
CA GLN A 17 4.33 -12.17 -18.93
C GLN A 17 4.87 -13.52 -19.43
N CYS A 18 4.13 -14.13 -20.36
CA CYS A 18 4.54 -15.39 -20.97
C CYS A 18 5.82 -15.19 -21.78
N ARG A 19 6.79 -16.09 -21.60
CA ARG A 19 8.10 -16.04 -22.27
C ARG A 19 8.06 -16.40 -23.76
N HIS A 20 6.91 -16.82 -24.29
CA HIS A 20 6.75 -17.05 -25.72
C HIS A 20 6.51 -15.75 -26.50
N ARG A 21 5.39 -15.06 -26.26
CA ARG A 21 5.00 -13.82 -26.99
C ARG A 21 4.44 -12.72 -26.09
N GLY A 22 4.78 -12.73 -24.81
CA GLY A 22 4.47 -11.62 -23.90
C GLY A 22 3.03 -11.54 -23.38
N ALA A 23 2.17 -12.51 -23.68
CA ALA A 23 0.79 -12.49 -23.19
C ALA A 23 0.75 -12.61 -21.64
N PRO A 24 -0.17 -11.90 -20.95
CA PRO A 24 -0.40 -12.11 -19.52
C PRO A 24 -0.75 -13.56 -19.24
N VAL A 25 -0.11 -14.16 -18.24
CA VAL A 25 -0.27 -15.58 -17.91
C VAL A 25 -1.50 -15.79 -17.04
N VAL A 26 -1.73 -14.90 -16.06
CA VAL A 26 -2.84 -14.98 -15.11
C VAL A 26 -3.62 -13.66 -15.12
N LYS A 27 -4.94 -13.73 -14.87
CA LYS A 27 -5.81 -12.59 -14.57
C LYS A 27 -6.60 -12.89 -13.29
N GLY A 28 -6.74 -11.89 -12.42
CA GLY A 28 -7.44 -12.04 -11.13
C GLY A 28 -6.63 -12.79 -10.07
N CYS A 29 -7.32 -13.24 -9.02
CA CYS A 29 -6.76 -14.00 -7.90
C CYS A 29 -7.45 -15.38 -7.79
N GLY A 30 -6.77 -16.36 -7.18
CA GLY A 30 -7.34 -17.70 -7.01
C GLY A 30 -6.31 -18.75 -6.60
N ARG A 31 -6.70 -20.02 -6.71
CA ARG A 31 -5.83 -21.19 -6.49
C ARG A 31 -5.63 -21.92 -7.82
N ALA A 32 -4.38 -22.26 -8.13
CA ALA A 32 -4.03 -23.00 -9.33
C ALA A 32 -2.83 -23.93 -9.05
N SER A 33 -2.80 -25.12 -9.66
CA SER A 33 -1.66 -26.04 -9.58
C SER A 33 -0.49 -25.62 -10.48
N GLY A 34 -0.75 -24.73 -11.44
CA GLY A 34 0.20 -24.13 -12.37
C GLY A 34 -0.52 -23.11 -13.25
N PHE A 35 0.20 -22.49 -14.18
CA PHE A 35 -0.30 -21.38 -14.97
C PHE A 35 -0.21 -21.68 -16.46
N SER A 36 -1.36 -21.70 -17.14
CA SER A 36 -1.43 -21.92 -18.58
C SER A 36 -1.65 -20.59 -19.28
N CYS A 37 -0.69 -20.16 -20.10
CA CYS A 37 -0.83 -18.95 -20.90
C CYS A 37 -2.05 -19.07 -21.83
N PRO A 38 -2.98 -18.08 -21.83
CA PRO A 38 -4.21 -18.17 -22.61
C PRO A 38 -4.00 -18.10 -24.12
N TYR A 39 -2.80 -17.69 -24.58
CA TYR A 39 -2.54 -17.53 -26.02
C TYR A 39 -2.19 -18.86 -26.70
N HIS A 40 -1.15 -19.55 -26.24
CA HIS A 40 -0.67 -20.79 -26.87
C HIS A 40 -0.48 -21.93 -25.86
N ALA A 41 -1.08 -21.83 -24.68
CA ALA A 41 -1.05 -22.85 -23.63
C ALA A 41 0.36 -23.33 -23.21
N TRP A 42 1.38 -22.48 -23.33
CA TRP A 42 2.63 -22.68 -22.59
C TRP A 42 2.32 -22.71 -21.10
N ARG A 43 2.76 -23.75 -20.40
CA ARG A 43 2.45 -23.92 -18.97
C ARG A 43 3.68 -23.75 -18.10
N TYR A 44 3.49 -23.00 -17.04
CA TYR A 44 4.46 -22.77 -15.99
C TYR A 44 3.98 -23.46 -14.71
N ASP A 45 4.88 -24.00 -13.91
CA ASP A 45 4.53 -24.43 -12.54
C ASP A 45 4.52 -23.23 -11.57
N ARG A 46 4.41 -23.52 -10.26
CA ARG A 46 4.39 -22.49 -9.21
C ARG A 46 5.78 -21.99 -8.81
N GLN A 47 6.83 -22.64 -9.32
CA GLN A 47 8.23 -22.21 -9.23
C GLN A 47 8.58 -21.29 -10.41
N GLY A 48 7.70 -21.20 -11.40
CA GLY A 48 7.85 -20.36 -12.58
C GLY A 48 8.50 -21.11 -13.75
N ASP A 49 8.82 -22.40 -13.60
CA ASP A 49 9.51 -23.16 -14.62
C ASP A 49 8.57 -23.53 -15.77
N LEU A 50 9.07 -23.46 -17.01
CA LEU A 50 8.32 -23.85 -18.20
C LEU A 50 8.23 -25.39 -18.28
N ILE A 51 7.06 -25.93 -17.98
CA ILE A 51 6.83 -27.39 -17.89
C ILE A 51 6.17 -27.98 -19.14
N VAL A 52 5.44 -27.18 -19.94
CA VAL A 52 4.77 -27.66 -21.16
C VAL A 52 4.89 -26.63 -22.28
N ILE A 53 5.31 -27.12 -23.44
CA ILE A 53 5.25 -26.42 -24.74
C ILE A 53 4.34 -27.28 -25.64
N PRO A 54 3.14 -26.80 -26.00
CA PRO A 54 2.30 -27.50 -26.96
C PRO A 54 3.00 -27.63 -28.32
N ASP A 55 2.89 -28.80 -28.94
CA ASP A 55 3.57 -29.14 -30.20
C ASP A 55 5.08 -28.86 -30.17
N GLU A 56 5.77 -29.25 -29.10
CA GLU A 56 7.19 -28.95 -28.83
C GLU A 56 8.15 -29.28 -30.00
N ARG A 57 7.82 -30.25 -30.85
CA ARG A 57 8.59 -30.55 -32.08
C ARG A 57 8.77 -29.35 -33.01
N SER A 58 7.88 -28.35 -32.91
CA SER A 58 7.95 -27.09 -33.66
C SER A 58 8.98 -26.09 -33.08
N PHE A 59 9.62 -26.43 -31.96
CA PHE A 59 10.65 -25.63 -31.29
C PHE A 59 11.96 -26.44 -31.13
N PRO A 60 12.60 -26.88 -32.24
CA PRO A 60 13.82 -27.68 -32.15
C PRO A 60 14.93 -26.92 -31.42
N GLY A 61 15.53 -27.57 -30.41
CA GLY A 61 16.63 -27.01 -29.64
C GLY A 61 16.22 -26.03 -28.53
N ILE A 62 14.94 -25.92 -28.20
CA ILE A 62 14.51 -25.05 -27.10
C ILE A 62 15.01 -25.55 -25.74
N GLU A 63 15.69 -24.66 -25.00
CA GLU A 63 16.04 -24.89 -23.61
C GLU A 63 14.93 -24.35 -22.71
N ARG A 64 14.10 -25.24 -22.16
CA ARG A 64 13.00 -24.82 -21.28
C ARG A 64 13.46 -24.03 -20.06
N ALA A 65 14.63 -24.39 -19.53
CA ALA A 65 15.24 -23.74 -18.37
C ALA A 65 15.52 -22.23 -18.57
N SER A 66 15.73 -21.77 -19.82
CA SER A 66 15.92 -20.35 -20.12
C SER A 66 14.61 -19.59 -20.37
N HIS A 67 13.48 -20.29 -20.35
CA HIS A 67 12.15 -19.78 -20.69
C HIS A 67 11.14 -19.89 -19.53
N GLY A 68 11.58 -20.04 -18.28
CA GLY A 68 10.75 -19.86 -17.09
C GLY A 68 10.28 -18.40 -16.91
N LEU A 69 9.23 -18.17 -16.12
CA LEU A 69 8.79 -16.83 -15.76
C LEU A 69 9.94 -16.04 -15.12
N VAL A 70 10.03 -14.76 -15.45
CA VAL A 70 11.07 -13.88 -14.89
C VAL A 70 10.74 -13.61 -13.42
N PRO A 71 11.59 -14.02 -12.46
CA PRO A 71 11.34 -13.79 -11.04
C PRO A 71 11.50 -12.30 -10.70
N LEU A 72 10.78 -11.86 -9.67
CA LEU A 72 10.95 -10.55 -9.04
C LEU A 72 11.44 -10.75 -7.61
N PRO A 73 12.44 -9.99 -7.13
CA PRO A 73 12.91 -10.08 -5.75
C PRO A 73 11.77 -9.84 -4.76
N LEU A 74 11.62 -10.74 -3.78
CA LEU A 74 10.56 -10.72 -2.78
C LEU A 74 11.13 -11.07 -1.40
N VAL A 75 10.67 -10.33 -0.38
CA VAL A 75 10.86 -10.67 1.04
C VAL A 75 9.49 -10.80 1.70
N GLU A 76 9.23 -11.94 2.33
CA GLU A 76 8.06 -12.14 3.21
C GLU A 76 8.50 -11.89 4.65
N ARG A 77 7.93 -10.86 5.30
CA ARG A 77 8.31 -10.48 6.67
C ARG A 77 7.15 -9.81 7.40
N ASP A 78 6.98 -10.15 8.67
CA ASP A 78 5.97 -9.58 9.58
C ASP A 78 4.53 -9.59 9.04
N GLY A 79 4.17 -10.62 8.26
CA GLY A 79 2.84 -10.74 7.64
C GLY A 79 2.66 -9.95 6.34
N MET A 80 3.73 -9.34 5.81
CA MET A 80 3.71 -8.55 4.58
C MET A 80 4.59 -9.19 3.49
N LEU A 81 4.23 -8.95 2.23
CA LEU A 81 5.03 -9.31 1.06
C LEU A 81 5.63 -8.03 0.46
N TRP A 82 6.95 -7.90 0.55
CA TRP A 82 7.72 -6.80 -0.02
C TRP A 82 8.28 -7.24 -1.36
N VAL A 83 7.96 -6.51 -2.43
CA VAL A 83 8.38 -6.87 -3.78
C VAL A 83 9.07 -5.70 -4.45
N LEU A 84 10.26 -5.95 -4.98
CA LEU A 84 10.95 -5.00 -5.83
C LEU A 84 10.55 -5.28 -7.29
N PRO A 85 9.85 -4.36 -7.99
CA PRO A 85 9.41 -4.57 -9.36
C PRO A 85 10.55 -4.36 -10.39
N ASP A 86 11.73 -4.87 -10.08
CA ASP A 86 12.93 -4.85 -10.92
C ASP A 86 13.57 -6.25 -10.91
N PRO A 87 13.52 -7.00 -12.02
CA PRO A 87 14.10 -8.34 -12.12
C PRO A 87 15.61 -8.40 -11.86
N ASP A 88 16.33 -7.32 -12.17
CA ASP A 88 17.79 -7.23 -11.99
C ASP A 88 18.17 -6.64 -10.63
N GLY A 89 17.16 -6.13 -9.90
CA GLY A 89 17.30 -5.58 -8.57
C GLY A 89 17.62 -6.64 -7.51
N LYS A 90 18.05 -6.17 -6.34
CA LYS A 90 18.32 -7.03 -5.17
C LYS A 90 17.46 -6.57 -4.01
N LEU A 91 16.72 -7.51 -3.45
CA LEU A 91 15.97 -7.32 -2.22
C LEU A 91 16.22 -8.54 -1.33
N ASP A 92 16.79 -8.26 -0.15
CA ASP A 92 16.94 -9.20 0.94
C ASP A 92 16.54 -8.52 2.26
N ALA A 93 16.63 -9.25 3.37
CA ALA A 93 16.23 -8.73 4.69
C ALA A 93 17.02 -7.47 5.09
N ALA A 94 18.32 -7.41 4.78
CA ALA A 94 19.19 -6.29 5.16
C ALA A 94 18.90 -5.05 4.31
N VAL A 95 18.62 -5.22 3.01
CA VAL A 95 18.14 -4.12 2.15
C VAL A 95 16.80 -3.58 2.66
N LEU A 96 15.90 -4.47 3.09
CA LEU A 96 14.61 -4.06 3.63
C LEU A 96 14.75 -3.35 5.00
N ASP A 97 15.65 -3.80 5.88
CA ASP A 97 15.94 -3.12 7.15
C ASP A 97 16.51 -1.73 6.92
N ALA A 98 17.46 -1.59 6.00
CA ALA A 98 18.00 -0.29 5.63
C ALA A 98 16.93 0.64 5.04
N HIS A 99 15.98 0.08 4.28
CA HIS A 99 14.86 0.84 3.74
C HIS A 99 13.89 1.31 4.83
N LEU A 100 13.50 0.44 5.76
CA LEU A 100 12.56 0.74 6.84
C LEU A 100 13.18 1.59 7.97
N SER A 101 14.50 1.53 8.16
CA SER A 101 15.26 2.44 9.02
C SER A 101 14.74 2.51 10.47
N GLY A 102 14.38 1.37 11.06
CA GLY A 102 13.87 1.25 12.43
C GLY A 102 12.35 1.10 12.51
N MET A 103 11.62 1.44 11.43
CA MET A 103 10.17 1.29 11.36
C MET A 103 9.71 -0.17 11.40
N GLU A 104 10.58 -1.12 11.05
CA GLU A 104 10.29 -2.55 11.12
C GLU A 104 9.88 -3.02 12.52
N HIS A 105 10.37 -2.37 13.58
CA HIS A 105 9.98 -2.70 14.96
C HIS A 105 8.50 -2.44 15.22
N ASP A 106 7.95 -1.35 14.69
CA ASP A 106 6.53 -1.05 14.78
C ASP A 106 5.71 -2.08 14.00
N LEU A 107 6.09 -2.32 12.73
CA LEU A 107 5.36 -3.24 11.86
C LEU A 107 5.32 -4.66 12.44
N ALA A 108 6.45 -5.13 13.00
CA ALA A 108 6.53 -6.41 13.70
C ALA A 108 5.62 -6.48 14.92
N SER A 109 5.47 -5.37 15.66
CA SER A 109 4.64 -5.31 16.88
C SER A 109 3.15 -5.55 16.62
N TYR A 110 2.67 -5.25 15.41
CA TYR A 110 1.28 -5.46 15.01
C TYR A 110 0.92 -6.93 14.73
N ARG A 111 1.92 -7.80 14.55
CA ARG A 111 1.72 -9.26 14.34
C ARG A 111 0.75 -9.55 13.18
N LEU A 112 0.94 -8.88 12.05
CA LEU A 112 0.02 -8.89 10.90
C LEU A 112 -0.17 -10.28 10.26
N ALA A 113 0.72 -11.23 10.53
CA ALA A 113 0.55 -12.62 10.10
C ALA A 113 -0.76 -13.26 10.60
N GLY A 114 -1.36 -12.73 11.67
CA GLY A 114 -2.67 -13.15 12.17
C GLY A 114 -3.86 -12.50 11.48
N TYR A 115 -3.66 -11.43 10.71
CA TYR A 115 -4.75 -10.69 10.07
C TYR A 115 -5.25 -11.41 8.82
N CYS A 116 -6.51 -11.17 8.48
CA CYS A 116 -7.15 -11.69 7.28
C CYS A 116 -7.64 -10.55 6.40
N HIS A 117 -7.54 -10.75 5.08
CA HIS A 117 -8.12 -9.84 4.11
C HIS A 117 -9.65 -9.81 4.26
N PHE A 118 -10.20 -8.60 4.33
CA PHE A 118 -11.64 -8.37 4.40
C PHE A 118 -12.18 -7.84 3.07
N GLU A 119 -11.57 -6.78 2.53
CA GLU A 119 -12.07 -6.10 1.34
C GLU A 119 -10.96 -5.41 0.55
N SER A 120 -11.14 -5.27 -0.77
CA SER A 120 -10.30 -4.44 -1.62
C SER A 120 -11.14 -3.54 -2.53
N ARG A 121 -10.65 -2.33 -2.80
CA ARG A 121 -11.20 -1.41 -3.81
C ARG A 121 -10.08 -0.92 -4.72
N VAL A 122 -10.42 -0.66 -5.98
CA VAL A 122 -9.54 0.01 -6.94
C VAL A 122 -10.26 1.23 -7.46
N LEU A 123 -9.64 2.39 -7.29
CA LEU A 123 -10.20 3.70 -7.64
C LEU A 123 -9.30 4.34 -8.70
N GLU A 124 -9.89 4.85 -9.78
CA GLU A 124 -9.17 5.63 -10.79
C GLU A 124 -9.51 7.10 -10.63
N ARG A 125 -8.51 7.96 -10.44
CA ARG A 125 -8.72 9.35 -10.04
C ARG A 125 -7.93 10.33 -10.92
N PRO A 126 -8.56 11.43 -11.37
CA PRO A 126 -7.91 12.47 -12.16
C PRO A 126 -7.14 13.44 -11.25
N ALA A 127 -6.17 12.90 -10.51
CA ALA A 127 -5.23 13.63 -9.68
C ALA A 127 -3.85 12.96 -9.75
N ASN A 128 -2.78 13.74 -9.58
CA ASN A 128 -1.45 13.17 -9.41
C ASN A 128 -1.40 12.23 -8.20
N TRP A 129 -0.72 11.07 -8.32
CA TRP A 129 -0.65 10.04 -7.28
C TRP A 129 -0.11 10.51 -5.92
N LYS A 130 0.67 11.60 -5.89
CA LYS A 130 1.18 12.16 -4.62
C LYS A 130 0.06 12.82 -3.81
N MET A 131 -0.96 13.38 -4.47
CA MET A 131 -1.98 14.13 -3.75
C MET A 131 -2.77 13.23 -2.80
N PRO A 132 -3.27 12.05 -3.21
CA PRO A 132 -3.95 11.22 -2.23
C PRO A 132 -3.03 10.55 -1.21
N ILE A 133 -1.71 10.71 -1.31
CA ILE A 133 -0.81 10.46 -0.16
C ILE A 133 -0.85 11.65 0.79
N ASP A 134 -0.75 12.88 0.28
CA ASP A 134 -0.69 14.12 1.07
C ASP A 134 -1.84 14.24 2.09
N THR A 135 -3.05 13.75 1.78
CA THR A 135 -4.19 13.75 2.72
C THR A 135 -3.96 12.92 4.00
N PHE A 136 -3.11 11.88 3.93
CA PHE A 136 -2.74 11.10 5.11
C PHE A 136 -1.61 11.74 5.93
N LEU A 137 -1.06 12.87 5.49
CA LEU A 137 0.17 13.47 6.02
C LEU A 137 -0.06 14.82 6.74
N GLU A 138 -1.30 15.13 7.06
CA GLU A 138 -1.67 16.22 7.97
C GLU A 138 -3.12 16.08 8.47
N ALA A 139 -3.40 16.71 9.62
CA ALA A 139 -4.72 16.75 10.25
C ALA A 139 -5.36 18.15 10.24
N TYR A 140 -4.84 19.07 9.44
CA TYR A 140 -5.26 20.46 9.38
C TYR A 140 -6.61 20.61 8.67
N HIS A 141 -6.87 19.82 7.62
CA HIS A 141 -8.15 19.82 6.91
C HIS A 141 -9.29 19.11 7.66
N PHE A 142 -9.00 18.33 8.71
CA PHE A 142 -10.01 17.49 9.37
C PHE A 142 -11.22 18.29 9.87
N ALA A 143 -10.99 19.36 10.63
CA ALA A 143 -12.08 20.19 11.17
C ALA A 143 -13.00 20.78 10.10
N PRO A 144 -12.49 21.42 9.03
CA PRO A 144 -13.34 21.98 7.98
C PRO A 144 -13.92 20.93 7.02
N LEU A 145 -13.12 19.97 6.54
CA LEU A 145 -13.51 19.04 5.46
C LEU A 145 -14.30 17.84 6.00
N HIS A 146 -13.89 17.27 7.13
CA HIS A 146 -14.46 16.04 7.70
C HIS A 146 -15.48 16.26 8.80
N ARG A 147 -16.23 17.37 8.72
CA ARG A 147 -17.21 17.75 9.74
C ARG A 147 -18.19 16.63 10.06
N ASP A 148 -18.63 15.91 9.03
CA ASP A 148 -19.67 14.88 9.10
C ASP A 148 -19.10 13.44 9.05
N THR A 149 -17.79 13.30 9.21
CA THR A 149 -17.07 12.01 9.22
C THR A 149 -16.13 11.92 10.43
N VAL A 150 -14.85 12.25 10.27
CA VAL A 150 -13.81 11.95 11.27
C VAL A 150 -13.52 13.09 12.25
N ALA A 151 -13.89 14.35 11.95
CA ALA A 151 -13.66 15.48 12.86
C ALA A 151 -14.26 15.32 14.29
N PRO A 152 -15.43 14.67 14.47
CA PRO A 152 -15.94 14.38 15.81
C PRO A 152 -15.05 13.41 16.60
N ILE A 153 -14.30 12.54 15.93
CA ILE A 153 -13.51 11.46 16.53
C ILE A 153 -12.12 11.96 16.98
N PHE A 154 -11.47 12.80 16.18
CA PHE A 154 -10.08 13.23 16.40
C PHE A 154 -9.96 14.63 16.99
N PHE A 155 -8.84 14.92 17.65
CA PHE A 155 -8.45 16.30 17.93
C PHE A 155 -8.11 17.02 16.63
N ALA A 156 -8.57 18.26 16.50
CA ALA A 156 -8.27 19.08 15.33
C ALA A 156 -6.81 19.53 15.34
N ASN A 157 -6.13 19.40 14.19
CA ASN A 157 -4.77 19.90 13.98
C ASN A 157 -3.75 19.43 15.04
N LEU A 158 -3.84 18.15 15.42
CA LEU A 158 -2.92 17.50 16.37
C LEU A 158 -2.46 16.16 15.82
N CYS A 159 -1.17 16.05 15.53
CA CYS A 159 -0.52 14.81 15.17
C CYS A 159 0.84 14.66 15.88
N LEU A 160 1.31 13.42 15.99
CA LEU A 160 2.69 13.09 16.31
C LEU A 160 3.40 12.65 15.02
N PHE A 161 4.69 12.93 14.91
CA PHE A 161 5.48 12.62 13.72
C PHE A 161 6.85 12.06 14.10
N ASP A 162 7.24 10.96 13.44
CA ASP A 162 8.59 10.41 13.48
C ASP A 162 9.05 10.03 12.07
N ALA A 163 10.30 10.35 11.74
CA ALA A 163 10.91 10.02 10.45
C ALA A 163 11.81 8.78 10.55
N PHE A 164 11.79 7.96 9.50
CA PHE A 164 12.59 6.74 9.38
C PHE A 164 13.18 6.65 7.96
N GLY A 165 14.34 7.28 7.76
CA GLY A 165 14.95 7.38 6.44
C GLY A 165 14.05 8.14 5.46
N LEU A 166 13.56 7.47 4.41
CA LEU A 166 12.58 8.04 3.46
C LEU A 166 11.13 7.84 3.91
N ASN A 167 10.89 6.96 4.88
CA ASN A 167 9.57 6.70 5.43
C ASN A 167 9.30 7.61 6.62
N HIS A 168 8.04 7.65 7.05
CA HIS A 168 7.67 8.28 8.33
C HIS A 168 6.39 7.67 8.87
N ARG A 169 6.12 7.92 10.15
CA ARG A 169 4.79 7.71 10.73
C ARG A 169 4.19 9.03 11.19
N GLU A 170 2.88 9.14 11.04
CA GLU A 170 2.03 10.16 11.63
C GLU A 170 0.97 9.48 12.48
N ALA A 171 0.78 9.94 13.73
CA ALA A 171 -0.33 9.49 14.57
C ALA A 171 -1.31 10.63 14.83
N VAL A 172 -2.53 10.49 14.35
CA VAL A 172 -3.64 11.39 14.68
C VAL A 172 -4.38 10.88 15.92
N ILE A 173 -4.71 11.81 16.82
CA ILE A 173 -5.12 11.45 18.18
C ILE A 173 -6.63 11.48 18.33
N ARG A 174 -7.23 10.35 18.72
CA ARG A 174 -8.67 10.26 19.02
C ARG A 174 -8.96 10.96 20.34
N LYS A 175 -10.11 11.63 20.45
CA LYS A 175 -10.56 12.28 21.70
C LYS A 175 -10.68 11.30 22.86
N SER A 176 -10.94 10.03 22.56
CA SER A 176 -10.98 8.96 23.56
C SER A 176 -9.68 8.80 24.35
N ILE A 177 -8.53 9.29 23.87
CA ILE A 177 -7.27 9.22 24.64
C ILE A 177 -7.38 9.88 26.02
N GLN A 178 -8.32 10.81 26.20
CA GLN A 178 -8.56 11.47 27.49
C GLN A 178 -8.97 10.48 28.59
N THR A 179 -9.57 9.34 28.24
CA THR A 179 -9.95 8.31 29.21
C THR A 179 -8.76 7.62 29.86
N LEU A 180 -7.56 7.73 29.27
CA LEU A 180 -6.33 7.17 29.83
C LEU A 180 -5.81 7.96 31.04
N ARG A 181 -6.21 9.22 31.21
CA ARG A 181 -5.79 10.07 32.35
C ARG A 181 -6.20 9.50 33.71
N GLU A 182 -7.24 8.68 33.71
CA GLU A 182 -7.82 8.07 34.91
C GLU A 182 -7.32 6.64 35.13
N GLN A 183 -6.44 6.14 34.25
CA GLN A 183 -5.93 4.77 34.25
C GLN A 183 -4.42 4.75 34.54
N PRO A 184 -3.91 3.67 35.18
CA PRO A 184 -2.46 3.51 35.33
C PRO A 184 -1.80 3.32 33.96
N GLU A 185 -0.57 3.83 33.81
CA GLU A 185 0.19 3.76 32.54
C GLU A 185 0.40 2.33 32.04
N SER A 186 0.42 1.34 32.94
CA SER A 186 0.52 -0.09 32.59
C SER A 186 -0.65 -0.60 31.74
N ASP A 187 -1.80 0.08 31.80
CA ASP A 187 -3.03 -0.33 31.14
C ASP A 187 -3.27 0.47 29.85
N TRP A 188 -2.38 1.41 29.53
CA TRP A 188 -2.52 2.26 28.36
C TRP A 188 -2.35 1.46 27.07
N ASP A 189 -3.32 1.61 26.18
CA ASP A 189 -3.27 1.09 24.82
C ASP A 189 -3.33 2.27 23.83
N PHE A 190 -2.15 2.76 23.46
CA PHE A 190 -2.04 3.93 22.59
C PHE A 190 -2.69 3.72 21.21
N VAL A 191 -2.61 2.50 20.66
CA VAL A 191 -3.12 2.17 19.32
C VAL A 191 -4.65 2.35 19.27
N LYS A 192 -5.38 1.90 20.30
CA LYS A 192 -6.84 2.08 20.37
C LYS A 192 -7.31 3.53 20.37
N HIS A 193 -6.42 4.45 20.76
CA HIS A 193 -6.72 5.87 20.89
C HIS A 193 -6.09 6.72 19.78
N THR A 194 -5.59 6.09 18.72
CA THR A 194 -5.00 6.77 17.57
C THR A 194 -5.48 6.18 16.25
N ALA A 195 -5.14 6.85 15.16
CA ALA A 195 -4.94 6.19 13.87
C ALA A 195 -3.50 6.52 13.46
N ILE A 196 -2.71 5.49 13.17
CA ILE A 196 -1.27 5.63 12.91
C ILE A 196 -1.03 5.33 11.44
N SER A 197 -0.74 6.37 10.67
CA SER A 197 -0.41 6.31 9.26
C SER A 197 1.09 6.18 9.08
N TYR A 198 1.52 5.14 8.40
CA TYR A 198 2.89 4.91 7.96
C TYR A 198 2.96 5.18 6.47
N GLN A 199 3.69 6.21 6.08
CA GLN A 199 4.04 6.41 4.68
C GLN A 199 5.27 5.56 4.38
N LEU A 200 5.03 4.45 3.70
CA LEU A 200 6.04 3.54 3.17
C LEU A 200 6.43 4.04 1.78
N PHE A 201 7.61 4.66 1.71
CA PHE A 201 8.14 5.26 0.51
C PHE A 201 8.33 4.21 -0.60
N PRO A 202 7.92 4.51 -1.84
CA PRO A 202 7.44 5.81 -2.30
C PRO A 202 5.94 6.05 -2.13
N ASN A 203 5.12 5.00 -2.17
CA ASN A 203 3.74 5.14 -2.64
C ASN A 203 2.69 4.33 -1.88
N THR A 204 3.01 3.84 -0.69
CA THR A 204 2.08 3.09 0.14
C THR A 204 1.84 3.83 1.44
N VAL A 205 0.58 4.02 1.80
CA VAL A 205 0.17 4.41 3.16
C VAL A 205 -0.40 3.17 3.84
N PHE A 206 0.21 2.75 4.93
CA PHE A 206 -0.28 1.71 5.81
C PHE A 206 -0.89 2.39 7.03
N VAL A 207 -2.16 2.14 7.34
CA VAL A 207 -2.85 2.76 8.46
C VAL A 207 -3.20 1.69 9.48
N MET A 208 -2.60 1.76 10.67
CA MET A 208 -3.08 1.02 11.83
C MET A 208 -4.20 1.82 12.48
N GLN A 209 -5.44 1.38 12.26
CA GLN A 209 -6.60 1.88 12.98
C GLN A 209 -6.64 1.29 14.41
N ALA A 210 -7.66 1.61 15.18
CA ALA A 210 -7.78 1.10 16.55
C ALA A 210 -7.80 -0.45 16.64
N ASP A 211 -8.27 -1.13 15.59
CA ASP A 211 -8.50 -2.58 15.60
C ASP A 211 -8.34 -3.28 14.24
N HIS A 212 -8.00 -2.56 13.17
CA HIS A 212 -7.81 -3.13 11.84
C HIS A 212 -6.76 -2.35 11.04
N VAL A 213 -6.32 -2.92 9.93
CA VAL A 213 -5.31 -2.32 9.07
C VAL A 213 -5.92 -1.97 7.74
N GLU A 214 -5.56 -0.79 7.24
CA GLU A 214 -5.82 -0.38 5.88
C GLU A 214 -4.49 -0.20 5.15
N THR A 215 -4.44 -0.55 3.87
CA THR A 215 -3.36 -0.12 2.99
C THR A 215 -3.90 0.62 1.80
N TRP A 216 -3.29 1.76 1.50
CA TRP A 216 -3.58 2.61 0.35
C TRP A 216 -2.32 2.66 -0.52
N ARG A 217 -2.37 2.09 -1.72
CA ARG A 217 -1.23 2.04 -2.65
C ARG A 217 -1.56 2.84 -3.89
N LEU A 218 -0.73 3.83 -4.21
CA LEU A 218 -1.04 4.83 -5.21
C LEU A 218 -0.05 4.73 -6.36
N PHE A 219 -0.55 4.50 -7.57
CA PHE A 219 0.29 4.37 -8.75
C PHE A 219 -0.08 5.47 -9.75
N PRO A 220 0.90 6.14 -10.37
CA PRO A 220 0.61 6.99 -11.52
C PRO A 220 -0.05 6.16 -12.61
N SER A 221 -1.06 6.72 -13.26
CA SER A 221 -1.63 6.13 -14.47
C SER A 221 -0.61 6.20 -15.61
N GLN A 222 -0.64 5.20 -16.51
CA GLN A 222 0.27 5.16 -17.66
C GLN A 222 0.17 6.46 -18.46
N ASP A 223 1.33 7.07 -18.72
CA ASP A 223 1.52 8.28 -19.54
C ASP A 223 0.75 9.53 -19.08
N ARG A 224 0.19 9.52 -17.86
CA ARG A 224 -0.63 10.60 -17.32
C ARG A 224 -0.19 11.00 -15.90
N PRO A 225 0.62 12.05 -15.75
CA PRO A 225 1.06 12.50 -14.42
C PRO A 225 -0.08 13.09 -13.58
N ASP A 226 -1.21 13.43 -14.20
CA ASP A 226 -2.40 14.00 -13.58
C ASP A 226 -3.44 12.96 -13.21
N HIS A 227 -3.14 11.66 -13.36
CA HIS A 227 -4.06 10.56 -13.05
C HIS A 227 -3.35 9.49 -12.21
N CYS A 228 -4.13 8.82 -11.37
CA CYS A 228 -3.62 7.72 -10.58
C CYS A 228 -4.64 6.59 -10.39
N LEU A 229 -4.10 5.42 -10.06
CA LEU A 229 -4.83 4.28 -9.52
C LEU A 229 -4.55 4.20 -8.01
N VAL A 230 -5.62 4.14 -7.22
CA VAL A 230 -5.57 3.95 -5.77
C VAL A 230 -6.09 2.56 -5.45
N TYR A 231 -5.24 1.73 -4.86
CA TYR A 231 -5.61 0.41 -4.35
C TYR A 231 -5.81 0.52 -2.85
N PHE A 232 -7.02 0.26 -2.40
CA PHE A 232 -7.37 0.15 -1.00
C PHE A 232 -7.53 -1.32 -0.64
N ASP A 233 -6.96 -1.75 0.48
CA ASP A 233 -7.19 -3.06 1.06
C ASP A 233 -7.42 -2.91 2.57
N CYS A 234 -8.44 -3.61 3.08
CA CYS A 234 -8.76 -3.68 4.51
C CYS A 234 -8.45 -5.09 5.04
N TYR A 235 -7.75 -5.15 6.17
CA TYR A 235 -7.37 -6.37 6.86
C TYR A 235 -7.84 -6.32 8.31
N VAL A 236 -8.51 -7.39 8.75
CA VAL A 236 -9.11 -7.48 10.08
C VAL A 236 -8.48 -8.63 10.87
N PRO A 237 -8.47 -8.60 12.21
CA PRO A 237 -7.75 -9.59 13.02
C PRO A 237 -8.26 -11.03 12.87
N GLU A 238 -9.54 -11.21 12.55
CA GLU A 238 -10.17 -12.53 12.42
C GLU A 238 -11.26 -12.51 11.34
N VAL A 239 -11.45 -13.66 10.66
CA VAL A 239 -12.48 -13.79 9.64
C VAL A 239 -13.86 -13.58 10.29
N PRO A 240 -14.67 -12.60 9.84
CA PRO A 240 -15.96 -12.34 10.47
C PRO A 240 -16.93 -13.51 10.23
N THR A 241 -17.34 -14.17 11.31
CA THR A 241 -18.24 -15.34 11.27
C THR A 241 -19.70 -14.99 11.54
N THR A 242 -19.99 -13.77 12.02
CA THR A 242 -21.36 -13.30 12.34
C THR A 242 -21.74 -12.08 11.50
N ASP A 243 -23.03 -11.90 11.25
CA ASP A 243 -23.54 -10.73 10.52
C ASP A 243 -23.23 -9.41 11.24
N LYS A 244 -23.20 -9.42 12.58
CA LYS A 244 -22.81 -8.26 13.38
C LYS A 244 -21.36 -7.86 13.10
N ALA A 245 -20.44 -8.84 13.10
CA ALA A 245 -19.03 -8.59 12.80
C ALA A 245 -18.84 -8.14 11.36
N ARG A 246 -19.54 -8.74 10.39
CA ARG A 246 -19.48 -8.30 8.98
C ARG A 246 -19.93 -6.85 8.82
N LYS A 247 -21.10 -6.50 9.34
CA LYS A 247 -21.64 -5.13 9.28
C LYS A 247 -20.73 -4.10 9.96
N TYR A 248 -20.04 -4.50 11.03
CA TYR A 248 -19.06 -3.64 11.69
C TYR A 248 -17.89 -3.29 10.77
N TRP A 249 -17.32 -4.28 10.08
CA TRP A 249 -16.22 -4.05 9.14
C TRP A 249 -16.66 -3.36 7.85
N GLU A 250 -17.83 -3.71 7.31
CA GLU A 250 -18.46 -2.99 6.19
C GLU A 250 -18.61 -1.50 6.51
N ALA A 251 -19.10 -1.16 7.71
CA ALA A 251 -19.24 0.23 8.13
C ALA A 251 -17.90 0.97 8.28
N ASN A 252 -16.83 0.28 8.69
CA ASN A 252 -15.49 0.87 8.75
C ASN A 252 -14.93 1.11 7.33
N VAL A 253 -15.08 0.15 6.41
CA VAL A 253 -14.69 0.32 5.01
C VAL A 253 -15.48 1.46 4.36
N ASP A 254 -16.80 1.51 4.55
CA ASP A 254 -17.65 2.58 4.01
C ASP A 254 -17.25 3.96 4.56
N LEU A 255 -16.88 4.04 5.84
CA LEU A 255 -16.36 5.28 6.43
C LEU A 255 -15.03 5.67 5.81
N ALA A 256 -14.09 4.74 5.68
CA ALA A 256 -12.77 4.99 5.09
C ALA A 256 -12.89 5.47 3.64
N ILE A 257 -13.72 4.82 2.82
CA ILE A 257 -13.99 5.23 1.44
C ILE A 257 -14.71 6.58 1.41
N ARG A 258 -15.73 6.80 2.25
CA ARG A 258 -16.43 8.09 2.28
C ARG A 258 -15.48 9.24 2.61
N THR A 259 -14.63 9.09 3.61
CA THR A 259 -13.69 10.12 4.03
C THR A 259 -12.60 10.32 2.97
N VAL A 260 -11.82 9.28 2.66
CA VAL A 260 -10.65 9.43 1.81
C VAL A 260 -11.04 9.68 0.35
N ASP A 261 -11.96 8.89 -0.19
CA ASP A 261 -12.28 8.98 -1.61
C ASP A 261 -13.26 10.12 -1.93
N LEU A 262 -14.35 10.21 -1.17
CA LEU A 262 -15.44 11.13 -1.49
C LEU A 262 -15.28 12.53 -0.90
N GLU A 263 -14.43 12.72 0.12
CA GLU A 263 -14.12 14.03 0.70
C GLU A 263 -12.71 14.49 0.30
N ASP A 264 -11.65 13.75 0.64
CA ASP A 264 -10.26 14.18 0.41
C ASP A 264 -9.88 14.18 -1.07
N ILE A 265 -9.95 13.02 -1.71
CA ILE A 265 -9.57 12.87 -3.11
C ILE A 265 -10.45 13.72 -4.01
N ALA A 266 -11.75 13.83 -3.69
CA ALA A 266 -12.65 14.73 -4.41
C ALA A 266 -12.15 16.18 -4.39
N MET A 267 -11.75 16.69 -3.22
CA MET A 267 -11.15 18.02 -3.10
C MET A 267 -9.84 18.12 -3.89
N GLN A 268 -9.00 17.09 -3.82
CA GLN A 268 -7.72 17.06 -4.52
C GLN A 268 -7.86 17.02 -6.04
N VAL A 269 -8.90 16.39 -6.59
CA VAL A 269 -9.20 16.46 -8.03
C VAL A 269 -9.47 17.91 -8.45
N ASP A 270 -10.16 18.69 -7.62
CA ASP A 270 -10.34 20.11 -7.89
C ASP A 270 -9.04 20.92 -7.72
N MET A 271 -8.18 20.53 -6.76
CA MET A 271 -6.84 21.09 -6.62
C MET A 271 -5.96 20.80 -7.84
N GLU A 272 -6.00 19.59 -8.41
CA GLU A 272 -5.25 19.22 -9.64
C GLU A 272 -5.61 20.18 -10.78
N ARG A 273 -6.91 20.43 -10.99
CA ARG A 273 -7.38 21.39 -12.00
C ARG A 273 -6.84 22.80 -11.73
N GLY A 274 -6.80 23.20 -10.47
CA GLY A 274 -6.22 24.48 -10.04
C GLY A 274 -4.72 24.56 -10.32
N TYR A 275 -3.95 23.51 -10.05
CA TYR A 275 -2.52 23.43 -10.33
C TYR A 275 -2.24 23.45 -11.84
N GLN A 276 -3.05 22.76 -12.63
CA GLN A 276 -2.93 22.75 -14.09
C GLN A 276 -3.18 24.12 -14.74
N ALA A 277 -3.96 25.00 -14.10
CA ALA A 277 -4.09 26.40 -14.55
C ALA A 277 -2.78 27.19 -14.44
N GLY A 278 -1.80 26.70 -13.68
CA GLY A 278 -0.44 27.22 -13.62
C GLY A 278 -0.29 28.56 -12.90
N VAL A 279 -1.32 29.05 -12.20
CA VAL A 279 -1.29 30.29 -11.43
C VAL A 279 -0.52 30.11 -10.12
N MET A 280 -0.75 29.00 -9.42
CA MET A 280 0.00 28.66 -8.21
C MET A 280 1.37 28.10 -8.60
N LYS A 281 2.44 28.80 -8.20
CA LYS A 281 3.83 28.40 -8.49
C LYS A 281 4.49 27.63 -7.35
N GLU A 282 3.99 27.84 -6.14
CA GLU A 282 4.57 27.31 -4.91
C GLU A 282 3.44 26.89 -3.97
N VAL A 283 3.67 25.82 -3.22
CA VAL A 283 2.80 25.36 -2.14
C VAL A 283 3.55 25.59 -0.84
N LEU A 284 2.91 26.32 0.09
CA LEU A 284 3.46 26.57 1.42
C LEU A 284 3.00 25.45 2.36
N ILE A 285 3.95 24.72 2.94
CA ILE A 285 3.68 23.70 3.96
C ILE A 285 3.86 24.34 5.34
N GLY A 286 2.83 24.21 6.17
CA GLY A 286 2.77 24.74 7.53
C GLY A 286 3.70 24.02 8.49
N ARG A 287 4.00 24.66 9.63
CA ARG A 287 4.78 24.03 10.71
C ARG A 287 4.04 22.88 11.39
N ASN A 288 2.72 22.83 11.23
CA ASN A 288 1.82 21.78 11.71
C ASN A 288 1.70 20.59 10.72
N GLU A 289 2.43 20.59 9.60
CA GLU A 289 2.37 19.56 8.56
C GLU A 289 3.75 18.89 8.36
N PRO A 290 4.38 18.37 9.44
CA PRO A 290 5.75 17.87 9.38
C PRO A 290 5.90 16.65 8.46
N SER A 291 4.91 15.77 8.42
CA SER A 291 4.84 14.57 7.59
C SER A 291 4.82 14.93 6.11
N LEU A 292 3.94 15.86 5.72
CA LEU A 292 3.88 16.39 4.36
C LEU A 292 5.22 17.02 3.94
N ALA A 293 5.81 17.86 4.81
CA ALA A 293 7.10 18.47 4.54
C ALA A 293 8.21 17.42 4.37
N HIS A 294 8.20 16.36 5.18
CA HIS A 294 9.14 15.26 5.08
C HIS A 294 8.99 14.49 3.77
N PHE A 295 7.76 14.10 3.41
CA PHE A 295 7.47 13.36 2.18
C PHE A 295 7.90 14.13 0.93
N GLN A 296 7.56 15.42 0.82
CA GLN A 296 7.93 16.22 -0.35
C GLN A 296 9.46 16.38 -0.47
N ARG A 297 10.19 16.48 0.65
CA ARG A 297 11.67 16.43 0.64
C ARG A 297 12.21 15.06 0.22
N ALA A 298 11.60 13.97 0.69
CA ALA A 298 11.99 12.61 0.33
C ALA A 298 11.80 12.36 -1.19
N ILE A 299 10.65 12.77 -1.75
CA ILE A 299 10.38 12.74 -3.18
C ILE A 299 11.40 13.57 -3.95
N HIS A 300 11.65 14.81 -3.53
CA HIS A 300 12.62 15.68 -4.20
C HIS A 300 14.00 15.01 -4.25
N ARG A 301 14.49 14.48 -3.12
CA ARG A 301 15.78 13.77 -3.02
C ARG A 301 15.83 12.55 -3.95
N ALA A 302 14.78 11.73 -3.97
CA ALA A 302 14.72 10.53 -4.80
C ALA A 302 14.74 10.87 -6.30
N VAL A 303 14.08 11.96 -6.70
CA VAL A 303 14.04 12.40 -8.11
C VAL A 303 15.35 13.08 -8.52
N THR A 304 15.99 13.85 -7.64
CA THR A 304 17.22 14.59 -7.97
C THR A 304 18.51 13.82 -7.68
N GLY A 305 18.44 12.70 -6.96
CA GLY A 305 19.60 11.91 -6.55
C GLY A 305 20.43 12.55 -5.44
N THR A 306 19.87 13.49 -4.67
CA THR A 306 20.60 14.20 -3.60
C THR A 306 20.59 13.39 -2.30
N SER A 307 21.74 13.19 -1.65
CA SER A 307 21.87 12.42 -0.40
C SER A 307 21.27 13.13 0.82
N VAL A 308 20.98 12.35 1.88
CA VAL A 308 20.40 12.80 3.17
C VAL A 308 21.31 13.77 3.91
#